data_AF-A0AAJ1VMK6-F1
#
_entry.id   AF-A0AAJ1VMK6-F1
#
_cell.length_a   1.000
_cell.length_b   1.000
_cell.length_c   1.000
_cell.angle_alpha   90.00
_cell.angle_beta   90.00
_cell.angle_gamma   90.00
#
_symmetry.space_group_name_H-M   'P 1'
#
loop_
_entity.id
_entity.type
_entity.pdbx_description
1 polymer ?
#
loop_
_entity_poly.entity_id
_entity_poly.type
_entity_poly.pdbx_seq_one_letter_code
_entity_poly.pdbx_strand_id
1 'polypeptide(L)' 'MVTGGANLGRIGVITNRERHPGSFDVVHVKDANGNSFATRLSNIFVIGKGNKPWISLPRGKGIR' A
#
# COMPACT_ATOMS: atom_id res chain seq x y z
N MET A 1 -3.30 2.14 1.33
CA MET A 1 -3.13 3.31 0.45
C MET A 1 -1.76 3.89 0.71
N VAL A 2 -1.05 4.32 -0.34
CA VAL A 2 0.27 4.95 -0.21
C VAL A 2 0.12 6.47 -0.15
N THR A 3 0.65 7.10 0.89
CA THR A 3 0.53 8.55 1.16
C THR A 3 1.79 9.35 0.81
N GLY A 4 2.86 8.72 0.33
CA GLY A 4 4.11 9.40 -0.03
C GLY A 4 5.04 8.57 -0.93
N GLY A 5 6.06 9.24 -1.46
CA GLY A 5 7.08 8.64 -2.34
C GLY A 5 6.59 8.33 -3.76
N ALA A 6 7.38 7.55 -4.52
CA ALA A 6 7.13 7.28 -5.94
C ALA A 6 5.82 6.50 -6.23
N ASN A 7 5.29 5.79 -5.23
CA ASN A 7 4.05 5.01 -5.31
C ASN A 7 2.83 5.75 -4.73
N LEU A 8 2.91 7.07 -4.51
CA LEU A 8 1.83 7.90 -3.99
C LEU A 8 0.49 7.63 -4.72
N GLY A 9 -0.59 7.51 -3.94
CA GLY A 9 -1.94 7.30 -4.46
C GLY A 9 -2.25 5.86 -4.85
N ARG A 10 -1.27 4.95 -4.88
CA ARG A 10 -1.51 3.53 -5.14
C ARG A 10 -2.23 2.85 -3.98
N ILE A 11 -3.12 1.91 -4.31
CA ILE A 11 -3.91 1.12 -3.37
C ILE A 11 -3.68 -0.36 -3.67
N GLY A 12 -3.46 -1.13 -2.62
CA GLY A 12 -3.31 -2.57 -2.69
C GLY A 12 -3.37 -3.21 -1.31
N VAL A 13 -3.27 -4.52 -1.29
CA VAL A 13 -3.25 -5.35 -0.09
C VAL A 13 -1.81 -5.51 0.37
N ILE A 14 -1.58 -5.30 1.67
CA ILE A 14 -0.28 -5.57 2.30
C ILE A 14 -0.07 -7.08 2.30
N THR A 15 1.00 -7.55 1.67
CA THR A 15 1.36 -8.97 1.62
C THR A 15 2.38 -9.33 2.69
N ASN A 16 3.35 -8.46 2.93
CA ASN A 16 4.39 -8.66 3.93
C ASN A 16 4.85 -7.33 4.53
N ARG A 17 5.26 -7.37 5.80
CA ARG A 17 6.00 -6.30 6.48
C ARG A 17 7.36 -6.85 6.88
N GLU A 18 8.39 -6.37 6.22
CA GLU A 18 9.77 -6.66 6.58
C GLU A 18 10.24 -5.65 7.63
N ARG A 19 10.58 -6.17 8.82
CA ARG A 19 11.01 -5.35 9.94
C ARG A 19 12.53 -5.25 9.96
N HIS A 20 13.04 -4.02 9.99
CA HIS A 20 14.48 -3.76 10.01
C HIS A 20 14.86 -2.98 11.28
N PRO A 21 15.36 -3.65 12.33
CA PRO A 21 15.83 -2.97 13.53
C PRO A 21 16.90 -1.90 13.20
N GLY A 22 16.71 -0.69 13.70
CA GLY A 22 17.63 0.43 13.44
C GLY A 22 17.45 1.13 12.08
N SER A 23 16.45 0.72 11.28
CA SER A 23 16.11 1.36 10.01
C SER A 23 14.59 1.43 9.82
N PHE A 24 14.15 1.72 8.60
CA PHE A 24 12.73 1.79 8.24
C PHE A 24 12.20 0.40 7.88
N ASP A 25 11.02 0.08 8.38
CA ASP A 25 10.29 -1.11 7.95
C ASP A 25 9.81 -0.95 6.50
N VAL A 26 9.97 -2.02 5.72
CA VAL A 26 9.54 -2.09 4.33
C VAL A 26 8.24 -2.87 4.25
N VAL A 27 7.26 -2.35 3.53
CA VAL A 27 5.96 -2.97 3.33
C VAL A 27 5.80 -3.34 1.87
N HIS A 28 5.56 -4.62 1.62
CA HIS A 28 5.22 -5.14 0.30
C HIS A 28 3.71 -5.08 0.11
N VAL A 29 3.29 -4.53 -1.03
CA VAL A 29 1.89 -4.32 -1.38
C VAL A 29 1.64 -4.90 -2.76
N LYS A 30 0.50 -5.56 -2.94
CA LYS A 30 0.02 -6.05 -4.23
C LYS A 30 -1.29 -5.32 -4.58
N ASP A 31 -1.33 -4.69 -5.75
CA ASP A 31 -2.54 -4.03 -6.24
C ASP A 31 -3.55 -5.04 -6.85
N ALA A 32 -4.70 -4.53 -7.29
CA ALA A 32 -5.75 -5.36 -7.88
C ALA A 32 -5.38 -5.93 -9.27
N ASN A 33 -4.42 -5.33 -9.98
CA ASN A 33 -3.90 -5.85 -11.25
C ASN A 33 -2.77 -6.87 -11.05
N GLY A 34 -2.39 -7.12 -9.80
CA GLY A 34 -1.35 -8.07 -9.44
C GLY A 34 0.07 -7.48 -9.45
N ASN A 35 0.23 -6.18 -9.73
CA ASN A 35 1.53 -5.53 -9.65
C ASN A 35 1.95 -5.45 -8.18
N SER A 36 3.20 -5.82 -7.91
CA SER A 36 3.78 -5.75 -6.58
C SER A 36 4.75 -4.59 -6.49
N PHE A 37 4.71 -3.86 -5.39
CA PHE A 37 5.64 -2.78 -5.10
C PHE A 37 5.93 -2.70 -3.60
N ALA A 38 6.99 -1.99 -3.25
CA ALA A 38 7.40 -1.77 -1.88
C ALA A 38 7.40 -0.27 -1.54
N THR A 39 7.15 0.03 -0.27
CA THR A 39 7.29 1.37 0.29
C THR A 39 7.62 1.29 1.78
N ARG A 40 8.06 2.41 2.37
CA ARG A 40 8.29 2.49 3.82
C ARG A 40 6.97 2.42 4.56
N LEU A 41 6.97 1.83 5.76
CA LEU A 41 5.80 1.75 6.64
C LEU A 41 5.17 3.13 6.91
N SER A 42 5.99 4.18 7.01
CA SER A 42 5.52 5.56 7.22
C SER A 42 4.62 6.09 6.10
N ASN A 43 4.72 5.52 4.89
CA ASN A 43 3.94 5.92 3.72
C ASN A 43 2.67 5.07 3.56
N ILE A 44 2.36 4.15 4.49
CA ILE A 44 1.20 3.29 4.43
C ILE A 44 0.08 3.83 5.32
N PHE A 45 -1.08 4.06 4.71
CA PHE A 45 -2.32 4.32 5.41
C PHE A 45 -3.32 3.18 5.16
N VAL A 46 -3.76 2.52 6.23
CA VAL A 46 -4.70 1.38 6.17
C VAL A 46 -6.12 1.94 5.99
N ILE A 47 -6.82 1.47 4.96
CA ILE A 47 -8.16 1.95 4.59
C ILE A 47 -9.22 0.84 4.56
N GLY A 48 -8.92 -0.34 5.09
CA GLY A 48 -9.79 -1.50 4.98
C GLY A 48 -9.11 -2.81 5.38
N LYS A 49 -9.85 -3.92 5.19
CA LYS A 49 -9.37 -5.29 5.45
C LYS A 49 -9.53 -6.14 4.19
N GLY A 50 -8.47 -6.83 3.79
CA GLY A 50 -8.44 -7.58 2.53
C GLY A 50 -8.76 -6.69 1.34
N ASN A 51 -9.65 -7.14 0.46
CA ASN A 51 -10.09 -6.38 -0.73
C ASN A 51 -11.29 -5.46 -0.46
N LYS A 52 -11.70 -5.27 0.80
CA LYS A 52 -12.87 -4.44 1.15
C LYS A 52 -12.42 -3.11 1.80
N PRO A 53 -12.43 -1.99 1.05
CA PRO A 53 -12.14 -0.68 1.61
C PRO A 53 -13.31 -0.19 2.49
N TRP A 54 -13.00 0.60 3.52
CA TRP A 54 -13.97 1.28 4.40
C TRP A 54 -14.47 2.61 3.81
N ILE A 55 -13.85 3.09 2.74
CA ILE A 55 -14.19 4.33 2.04
C ILE A 55 -14.46 4.06 0.56
N SER A 56 -15.20 4.96 -0.08
CA SER A 56 -15.31 5.01 -1.54
C SER A 56 -13.95 5.35 -2.16
N LEU A 57 -13.59 4.67 -3.24
CA LEU A 57 -12.35 4.93 -3.97
C LEU A 57 -12.59 5.81 -5.20
N PRO A 58 -11.62 6.64 -5.61
CA PRO A 58 -11.67 7.35 -6.89
C PRO A 58 -11.77 6.37 -8.08
N ARG A 59 -12.16 6.87 -9.26
CA ARG A 59 -12.44 6.07 -10.47
C ARG A 59 -11.32 5.07 -10.83
N GLY A 60 -10.06 5.46 -10.67
CA GLY A 60 -8.90 4.61 -10.97
C GLY A 60 -8.57 3.56 -9.92
N LYS A 61 -9.32 3.51 -8.80
CA LYS A 61 -9.14 2.56 -7.68
C LYS A 61 -7.72 2.51 -7.09
N GLY A 62 -6.91 3.54 -7.31
CA GLY A 62 -5.51 3.59 -6.89
C GLY A 62 -4.61 2.63 -7.66
N ILE A 63 -4.96 2.29 -8.91
CA ILE A 63 -4.14 1.51 -9.82
C ILE A 63 -3.40 2.50 -10.74
N ARG A 64 -2.13 2.22 -11.00
CA ARG A 64 -1.28 2.98 -11.92
C ARG A 64 -0.57 2.00 -12.83
#